data_AF-A0A7S2EIA4-F1
#
_entry.id   AF-A0A7S2EIA4-F1
#
_cell.length_a   1.000
_cell.length_b   1.000
_cell.length_c   1.000
_cell.angle_alpha   90.00
_cell.angle_beta   90.00
_cell.angle_gamma   90.00
#
_symmetry.space_group_name_H-M   'P 1'
#
loop_
_entity.id
_entity.type
_entity.pdbx_description
1 polymer ?
#
loop_
_entity_poly.entity_id
_entity_poly.type
_entity_poly.pdbx_seq_one_letter_code
_entity_poly.pdbx_strand_id
1 'polypeptide(L)'
;VLSYNQGFTKASAWYFSIQSGFGVGFGAISVEGMGIEFLLAIHLLLGSIYIALLLTTFIEFFAERTAKKKLKKEMEMSEEEEEKTVGRLLLGQVHLHLSSFYVAVALYILVLIAGTLYGTLRERWTFAQSLLFAISGPHSTGLVAPTIKPFDDNAIFNPIFVSFLVTIGVPVHAFVIGKLTMILLDNDSNKKNLSSAISRRRKARAALLRLEENITGQGKIKAKFNDDDDGVHDENSQDKMEGQTKSEKDIKDNIGDEDSGIDRFAFLSLYLLEQNKIREHDLLQLMKEYEFLKSNGNSRDVPFLQHEVKISTRDNFDSVPLWKINARLQFMQLVHYKGIKKNKWPYYIRDVEERRSRKQRQYRPWL
;
A
#
# COMPACT_ATOMS: atom_id res chain seq x y z
N VAL A 1 -47.75 2.91 17.08
CA VAL A 1 -47.87 2.92 18.56
C VAL A 1 -48.06 4.33 19.09
N LEU A 2 -47.07 5.24 18.99
CA LEU A 2 -47.16 6.61 19.53
C LEU A 2 -48.37 7.41 19.03
N SER A 3 -48.60 7.41 17.71
CA SER A 3 -49.75 8.13 17.12
C SER A 3 -51.11 7.59 17.55
N TYR A 4 -51.20 6.29 17.84
CA TYR A 4 -52.46 5.64 18.19
C TYR A 4 -52.78 5.72 19.68
N ASN A 5 -51.78 5.59 20.55
CA ASN A 5 -51.99 5.49 22.01
C ASN A 5 -51.82 6.82 22.75
N GLN A 6 -51.06 7.77 22.20
CA GLN A 6 -50.74 9.03 22.88
C GLN A 6 -51.18 10.25 22.09
N GLY A 7 -52.02 10.11 21.06
CA GLY A 7 -52.55 11.26 20.31
C GLY A 7 -51.51 12.03 19.49
N PHE A 8 -50.32 11.48 19.28
CA PHE A 8 -49.31 12.15 18.46
C PHE A 8 -49.76 12.21 17.00
N THR A 9 -49.53 13.34 16.34
CA THR A 9 -49.64 13.41 14.89
C THR A 9 -48.66 12.42 14.24
N LYS A 10 -48.99 11.94 13.04
CA LYS A 10 -48.10 11.03 12.29
C LYS A 10 -46.73 11.67 12.03
N ALA A 11 -46.70 12.98 11.79
CA ALA A 11 -45.48 13.75 11.56
C ALA A 11 -44.59 13.80 12.81
N SER A 12 -45.18 14.05 13.98
CA SER A 12 -44.45 14.06 15.25
C SER A 12 -43.95 12.67 15.64
N ALA A 13 -44.73 11.62 15.36
CA ALA A 13 -44.29 10.24 15.54
C ALA A 13 -43.11 9.87 14.61
N TRP A 14 -43.15 10.33 13.35
CA TRP A 14 -42.05 10.17 12.40
C TRP A 14 -40.77 10.88 12.88
N TYR A 15 -40.91 12.16 13.27
CA TYR A 15 -39.83 12.92 13.91
C TYR A 15 -39.23 12.20 15.11
N PHE A 16 -40.08 11.73 16.02
CA PHE A 16 -39.63 11.00 17.19
C PHE A 16 -38.88 9.73 16.82
N SER A 17 -39.38 8.96 15.84
CA SER A 17 -38.75 7.73 15.37
C SER A 17 -37.37 7.96 14.75
N ILE A 18 -37.22 9.02 13.94
CA ILE A 18 -35.94 9.37 13.32
C ILE A 18 -34.94 9.87 14.37
N GLN A 19 -35.30 10.86 15.19
CA GLN A 19 -34.36 11.43 16.16
C GLN A 19 -33.88 10.38 17.17
N SER A 20 -34.76 9.47 17.58
CA SER A 20 -34.40 8.38 18.49
C SER A 20 -33.52 7.37 17.75
N GLY A 21 -33.94 6.90 16.57
CA GLY A 21 -33.16 5.95 15.78
C GLY A 21 -31.71 6.39 15.52
N PHE A 22 -31.50 7.68 15.24
CA PHE A 22 -30.16 8.28 15.06
C PHE A 22 -29.44 8.68 16.36
N GLY A 23 -30.07 8.49 17.52
CA GLY A 23 -29.51 8.85 18.81
C GLY A 23 -29.32 10.35 19.02
N VAL A 24 -30.01 11.20 18.26
CA VAL A 24 -29.84 12.67 18.33
C VAL A 24 -30.44 13.25 19.61
N GLY A 25 -31.63 12.75 19.99
CA GLY A 25 -32.23 13.07 21.29
C GLY A 25 -32.44 14.57 21.56
N PHE A 26 -33.04 15.34 20.64
CA PHE A 26 -33.32 16.76 20.86
C PHE A 26 -34.17 17.06 22.10
N GLY A 27 -34.93 16.09 22.61
CA GLY A 27 -35.79 16.29 23.78
C GLY A 27 -37.06 17.11 23.52
N ALA A 28 -37.36 17.48 22.25
CA ALA A 28 -38.57 18.23 21.90
C ALA A 28 -39.88 17.45 22.17
N ILE A 29 -39.79 16.12 22.24
CA ILE A 29 -40.90 15.22 22.59
C ILE A 29 -40.34 14.19 23.58
N SER A 30 -40.93 14.12 24.76
CA SER A 30 -40.74 13.02 25.71
C SER A 30 -41.90 12.03 25.59
N VAL A 31 -41.62 10.76 25.88
CA VAL A 31 -42.64 9.73 25.99
C VAL A 31 -42.45 9.07 27.34
N GLU A 32 -43.54 8.99 28.10
CA GLU A 32 -43.55 8.39 29.44
C GLU A 32 -44.29 7.05 29.41
N GLY A 33 -43.78 6.09 30.17
CA GLY A 33 -44.42 4.79 30.41
C GLY A 33 -43.50 3.61 30.15
N MET A 34 -43.39 2.73 31.14
CA MET A 34 -42.47 1.58 31.15
C MET A 34 -42.53 0.72 29.88
N GLY A 35 -43.73 0.44 29.36
CA GLY A 35 -43.89 -0.35 28.14
C GLY A 35 -43.37 0.35 26.88
N ILE A 36 -43.48 1.68 26.82
CA ILE A 36 -43.00 2.45 25.68
C ILE A 36 -41.50 2.68 25.77
N GLU A 37 -40.95 2.85 26.97
CA GLU A 37 -39.51 2.92 27.21
C GLU A 37 -38.79 1.64 26.73
N PHE A 38 -39.37 0.46 26.99
CA PHE A 38 -38.83 -0.80 26.48
C PHE A 38 -38.88 -0.87 24.95
N LEU A 39 -40.01 -0.51 24.34
CA LEU A 39 -40.13 -0.44 22.87
C LEU A 39 -39.15 0.59 22.27
N LEU A 40 -38.92 1.71 22.95
CA LEU A 40 -37.97 2.72 22.56
C LEU A 40 -36.54 2.17 22.59
N ALA A 41 -36.17 1.43 23.65
CA ALA A 41 -34.86 0.77 23.73
C ALA A 41 -34.63 -0.20 22.56
N ILE A 42 -35.64 -1.00 22.20
CA ILE A 42 -35.57 -1.88 21.01
C ILE A 42 -35.42 -1.05 19.73
N HIS A 43 -36.22 0.01 19.58
CA HIS A 43 -36.18 0.89 18.41
C HIS A 43 -34.81 1.58 18.26
N LEU A 44 -34.20 2.03 19.36
CA LEU A 44 -32.84 2.58 19.38
C LEU A 44 -31.80 1.56 18.91
N LEU A 45 -31.89 0.33 19.42
CA LEU A 45 -30.98 -0.75 19.04
C LEU A 45 -31.11 -1.10 17.56
N LEU A 46 -32.34 -1.30 17.06
CA LEU A 46 -32.58 -1.59 15.65
C LEU A 46 -32.20 -0.41 14.73
N GLY A 47 -32.50 0.82 15.16
CA GLY A 47 -32.14 2.04 14.45
C GLY A 47 -30.63 2.19 14.29
N SER A 48 -29.87 1.98 15.37
CA SER A 48 -28.40 2.06 15.32
C SER A 48 -27.78 1.00 14.38
N ILE A 49 -28.30 -0.23 14.39
CA ILE A 49 -27.88 -1.29 13.45
C ILE A 49 -28.18 -0.88 12.02
N TYR A 50 -29.39 -0.39 11.75
CA TYR A 50 -29.80 0.06 10.42
C TYR A 50 -28.91 1.19 9.91
N ILE A 51 -28.58 2.17 10.76
CA ILE A 51 -27.71 3.28 10.40
C ILE A 51 -26.29 2.81 10.13
N ALA A 52 -25.77 1.87 10.93
CA ALA A 52 -24.45 1.30 10.67
C ALA A 52 -24.40 0.61 9.29
N LEU A 53 -25.45 -0.13 8.92
CA LEU A 53 -25.56 -0.74 7.59
C LEU A 53 -25.69 0.31 6.48
N LEU A 54 -26.51 1.35 6.68
CA LEU A 54 -26.67 2.43 5.71
C LEU A 54 -25.36 3.20 5.51
N LEU A 55 -24.63 3.48 6.58
CA LEU A 55 -23.33 4.13 6.51
C LEU A 55 -22.31 3.25 5.79
N THR A 56 -22.32 1.94 6.06
CA THR A 56 -21.41 0.96 5.42
C THR A 56 -21.68 0.90 3.91
N THR A 57 -22.94 0.72 3.50
CA THR A 57 -23.34 0.69 2.09
C THR A 57 -23.05 2.02 1.38
N PHE A 58 -23.24 3.15 2.08
CA PHE A 58 -22.85 4.45 1.56
C PHE A 58 -21.34 4.54 1.33
N ILE A 59 -20.52 4.13 2.30
CA ILE A 59 -19.05 4.11 2.17
C ILE A 59 -18.63 3.19 1.03
N GLU A 60 -19.20 1.99 0.92
CA GLU A 60 -18.93 1.03 -0.15
C GLU A 60 -19.28 1.59 -1.52
N PHE A 61 -20.43 2.25 -1.67
CA PHE A 61 -20.83 2.88 -2.93
C PHE A 61 -19.80 3.92 -3.42
N PHE A 62 -19.25 4.73 -2.51
CA PHE A 62 -18.18 5.66 -2.85
C PHE A 62 -16.86 4.94 -3.08
N ALA A 63 -16.52 3.95 -2.26
CA ALA A 63 -15.29 3.18 -2.39
C ALA A 63 -15.23 2.44 -3.73
N GLU A 64 -16.31 1.78 -4.14
CA GLU A 64 -16.41 1.02 -5.39
C GLU A 64 -16.28 1.95 -6.61
N ARG A 65 -16.94 3.12 -6.60
CA ARG A 65 -16.75 4.12 -7.66
C ARG A 65 -15.32 4.62 -7.74
N THR A 66 -14.63 4.73 -6.60
CA THR A 66 -13.23 5.14 -6.55
C THR A 66 -12.32 4.02 -7.08
N ALA A 67 -12.59 2.77 -6.69
CA ALA A 67 -11.84 1.58 -7.10
C ALA A 67 -12.01 1.25 -8.58
N LYS A 68 -13.23 1.31 -9.12
CA LYS A 68 -13.50 1.12 -10.56
C LYS A 68 -12.79 2.16 -11.42
N LYS A 69 -12.75 3.43 -10.99
CA LYS A 69 -11.96 4.47 -11.66
C LYS A 69 -10.46 4.20 -11.61
N LYS A 70 -9.96 3.64 -10.51
CA LYS A 70 -8.55 3.24 -10.37
C LYS A 70 -8.20 2.10 -11.32
N LEU A 71 -8.97 1.01 -11.31
CA LEU A 71 -8.78 -0.15 -12.20
C LEU A 71 -8.85 0.25 -13.68
N LYS A 72 -9.84 1.06 -14.07
CA LYS A 72 -9.97 1.53 -15.45
C LYS A 72 -8.73 2.34 -15.89
N LYS A 73 -8.23 3.23 -15.02
CA LYS A 73 -7.04 4.03 -15.29
C LYS A 73 -5.76 3.17 -15.35
N GLU A 74 -5.66 2.13 -14.52
CA GLU A 74 -4.55 1.16 -14.55
C GLU A 74 -4.57 0.33 -15.84
N MET A 75 -5.75 -0.11 -16.31
CA MET A 75 -5.90 -0.82 -17.59
C MET A 75 -5.58 0.06 -18.79
N GLU A 76 -5.96 1.34 -18.76
CA GLU A 76 -5.66 2.31 -19.83
C GLU A 76 -4.17 2.74 -19.87
N MET A 77 -3.41 2.57 -18.78
CA MET A 77 -1.98 2.89 -18.73
C MET A 77 -1.05 1.78 -19.24
N SER A 78 -1.60 0.65 -19.68
CA SER A 78 -0.81 -0.43 -20.29
C SER A 78 -0.53 -0.11 -21.77
N GLU A 79 0.59 0.56 -22.04
CA GLU A 79 1.67 0.01 -22.89
C GLU A 79 2.86 0.98 -23.09
N GLU A 80 2.72 2.30 -22.88
CA GLU A 80 3.74 3.26 -23.35
C GLU A 80 4.42 4.14 -22.27
N GLU A 81 3.94 4.19 -21.01
CA GLU A 81 4.40 5.23 -20.05
C GLU A 81 4.84 4.75 -18.66
N GLU A 82 5.29 3.50 -18.49
CA GLU A 82 5.57 2.88 -17.17
C GLU A 82 6.51 3.69 -16.25
N GLU A 83 7.41 4.52 -16.81
CA GLU A 83 8.43 5.25 -16.03
C GLU A 83 7.99 6.66 -15.55
N LYS A 84 7.08 7.36 -16.26
CA LYS A 84 6.49 8.62 -15.78
C LYS A 84 5.29 8.41 -14.83
N THR A 85 4.86 7.16 -14.68
CA THR A 85 3.56 6.79 -14.12
C THR A 85 3.54 6.72 -12.60
N VAL A 86 4.67 6.45 -11.93
CA VAL A 86 4.71 6.33 -10.45
C VAL A 86 4.37 7.66 -9.76
N GLY A 87 4.84 8.79 -10.29
CA GLY A 87 4.51 10.13 -9.77
C GLY A 87 3.04 10.53 -10.04
N ARG A 88 2.51 10.20 -11.23
CA ARG A 88 1.11 10.50 -11.60
C ARG A 88 0.10 9.58 -10.91
N LEU A 89 0.46 8.35 -10.57
CA LEU A 89 -0.38 7.42 -9.81
C LEU A 89 -0.63 7.91 -8.38
N LEU A 90 0.41 8.38 -7.69
CA LEU A 90 0.28 8.95 -6.35
C LEU A 90 -0.58 10.22 -6.36
N LEU A 91 -0.35 11.13 -7.31
CA LEU A 91 -1.14 12.36 -7.46
C LEU A 91 -2.62 12.06 -7.83
N GLY A 92 -2.85 11.04 -8.68
CA GLY A 92 -4.20 10.63 -9.07
C GLY A 92 -5.01 10.00 -7.93
N GLN A 93 -4.34 9.23 -7.06
CA GLN A 93 -4.99 8.64 -5.88
C GLN A 93 -5.42 9.71 -4.88
N VAL A 94 -4.58 10.73 -4.65
CA VAL A 94 -4.92 11.89 -3.81
C VAL A 94 -6.13 12.64 -4.38
N HIS A 95 -6.16 12.90 -5.70
CA HIS A 95 -7.23 13.68 -6.32
C HIS A 95 -8.62 13.03 -6.23
N LEU A 96 -8.71 11.70 -6.41
CA LEU A 96 -9.98 10.97 -6.34
C LEU A 96 -10.57 10.96 -4.92
N HIS A 97 -9.73 10.74 -3.89
CA HIS A 97 -10.15 10.80 -2.49
C HIS A 97 -10.56 12.21 -2.07
N LEU A 98 -9.88 13.24 -2.59
CA LEU A 98 -10.26 14.63 -2.37
C LEU A 98 -11.64 14.93 -2.96
N SER A 99 -11.96 14.41 -4.15
CA SER A 99 -13.22 14.75 -4.83
C SER A 99 -14.49 14.33 -4.07
N SER A 100 -14.55 13.11 -3.53
CA SER A 100 -15.72 12.64 -2.77
C SER A 100 -15.80 13.31 -1.39
N PHE A 101 -14.64 13.61 -0.79
CA PHE A 101 -14.58 14.38 0.44
C PHE A 101 -15.14 15.80 0.26
N TYR A 102 -14.74 16.52 -0.80
CA TYR A 102 -15.27 17.87 -1.07
C TYR A 102 -16.77 17.87 -1.33
N VAL A 103 -17.31 16.88 -2.05
CA VAL A 103 -18.75 16.75 -2.26
C VAL A 103 -19.48 16.54 -0.93
N ALA A 104 -18.96 15.67 -0.05
CA ALA A 104 -19.56 15.45 1.27
C ALA A 104 -19.48 16.70 2.16
N VAL A 105 -18.35 17.42 2.14
CA VAL A 105 -18.19 18.69 2.86
C VAL A 105 -19.16 19.76 2.33
N ALA A 106 -19.31 19.88 1.01
CA ALA A 106 -20.26 20.81 0.40
C ALA A 106 -21.71 20.47 0.79
N LEU A 107 -22.08 19.19 0.76
CA LEU A 107 -23.39 18.73 1.21
C LEU A 107 -23.61 19.01 2.70
N TYR A 108 -22.58 18.80 3.53
CA TYR A 108 -22.64 19.12 4.96
C TYR A 108 -22.86 20.62 5.19
N ILE A 109 -22.14 21.49 4.47
CA ILE A 109 -22.33 22.94 4.53
C ILE A 109 -23.76 23.33 4.12
N LEU A 110 -24.32 22.70 3.08
CA LEU A 110 -25.71 22.94 2.68
C LEU A 110 -26.70 22.54 3.78
N VAL A 111 -26.47 21.42 4.47
CA VAL A 111 -27.27 21.01 5.65
C VAL A 111 -27.15 22.05 6.77
N LEU A 112 -25.94 22.56 7.04
CA LEU A 112 -25.73 23.58 8.07
C LEU A 112 -26.45 24.90 7.72
N ILE A 113 -26.38 25.33 6.46
CA ILE A 113 -27.09 26.53 5.99
C ILE A 113 -28.60 26.32 6.11
N ALA A 114 -29.13 25.19 5.67
CA ALA A 114 -30.56 24.88 5.76
C ALA A 114 -31.07 24.85 7.20
N GLY A 115 -30.33 24.19 8.12
CA GLY A 115 -30.67 24.16 9.54
C GLY A 115 -30.61 25.55 10.20
N THR A 116 -29.62 26.36 9.82
CA THR A 116 -29.46 27.74 10.35
C THR A 116 -30.58 28.66 9.84
N LEU A 117 -30.92 28.58 8.56
CA LEU A 117 -32.05 29.32 7.96
C LEU A 117 -33.38 28.90 8.58
N TYR A 118 -33.57 27.60 8.83
CA TYR A 118 -34.75 27.11 9.54
C TYR A 118 -34.86 27.73 10.94
N GLY A 119 -33.80 27.66 11.76
CA GLY A 119 -33.83 28.21 13.12
C GLY A 119 -34.11 29.72 13.16
N THR A 120 -33.50 30.48 12.24
CA THR A 120 -33.68 31.93 12.18
C THR A 120 -35.05 32.35 11.65
N LEU A 121 -35.49 31.77 10.53
CA LEU A 121 -36.73 32.18 9.86
C LEU A 121 -37.98 31.58 10.50
N ARG A 122 -37.92 30.29 10.89
CA ARG A 122 -39.09 29.55 11.36
C ARG A 122 -39.23 29.57 12.87
N GLU A 123 -38.16 29.25 13.60
CA GLU A 123 -38.18 29.20 15.07
C GLU A 123 -37.91 30.57 15.71
N ARG A 124 -37.51 31.57 14.91
CA ARG A 124 -37.15 32.93 15.38
C ARG A 124 -36.03 32.92 16.41
N TRP A 125 -35.13 31.94 16.34
CA TRP A 125 -33.96 31.88 17.19
C TRP A 125 -32.91 32.90 16.77
N THR A 126 -31.98 33.19 17.68
CA THR A 126 -30.77 33.92 17.32
C THR A 126 -29.94 33.13 16.30
N PHE A 127 -29.08 33.80 15.52
CA PHE A 127 -28.18 33.14 14.58
C PHE A 127 -27.31 32.09 15.28
N ALA A 128 -26.76 32.42 16.45
CA ALA A 128 -25.91 31.51 17.22
C ALA A 128 -26.66 30.23 17.65
N GLN A 129 -27.89 30.36 18.15
CA GLN A 129 -28.72 29.22 18.53
C GLN A 129 -29.13 28.38 17.32
N SER A 130 -29.39 29.03 16.17
CA SER A 130 -29.75 28.35 14.92
C SER A 130 -28.58 27.57 14.34
N LEU A 131 -27.37 28.16 14.38
CA LEU A 131 -26.14 27.48 13.99
C LEU A 131 -25.83 26.31 14.93
N LEU A 132 -26.03 26.50 16.25
CA LEU A 132 -25.86 25.44 17.24
C LEU A 132 -26.84 24.28 17.00
N PHE A 133 -28.09 24.56 16.66
CA PHE A 133 -29.05 23.54 16.22
C PHE A 133 -28.56 22.79 14.98
N ALA A 134 -28.14 23.53 13.95
CA ALA A 134 -27.70 22.98 12.68
C ALA A 134 -26.45 22.07 12.82
N ILE A 135 -25.56 22.36 13.77
CA ILE A 135 -24.38 21.53 14.07
C ILE A 135 -24.75 20.35 14.98
N SER A 136 -25.45 20.62 16.09
CA SER A 136 -25.70 19.62 17.14
C SER A 136 -26.63 18.50 16.71
N GLY A 137 -27.53 18.74 15.73
CA GLY A 137 -28.41 17.73 15.14
C GLY A 137 -27.64 16.64 14.40
N PRO A 138 -26.91 16.97 13.32
CA PRO A 138 -26.04 16.03 12.60
C PRO A 138 -24.94 15.38 13.46
N HIS A 139 -24.48 16.07 14.51
CA HIS A 139 -23.51 15.53 15.48
C HIS A 139 -24.17 14.59 16.51
N SER A 140 -25.49 14.39 16.46
CA SER A 140 -26.28 13.57 17.39
C SER A 140 -26.22 14.01 18.86
N THR A 141 -25.85 15.25 19.14
CA THR A 141 -25.87 15.81 20.51
C THR A 141 -27.19 16.45 20.89
N GLY A 142 -27.97 16.92 19.92
CA GLY A 142 -29.33 17.41 20.14
C GLY A 142 -29.46 18.61 21.10
N LEU A 143 -28.44 19.46 21.22
CA LEU A 143 -28.37 20.52 22.26
C LEU A 143 -29.48 21.57 22.19
N VAL A 144 -30.07 21.80 21.02
CA VAL A 144 -31.15 22.77 20.82
C VAL A 144 -32.34 22.06 20.21
N ALA A 145 -33.48 22.12 20.91
CA ALA A 145 -34.70 21.45 20.49
C ALA A 145 -35.60 22.40 19.67
N PRO A 146 -36.09 21.99 18.48
CA PRO A 146 -37.10 22.75 17.75
C PRO A 146 -38.45 22.74 18.48
N THR A 147 -39.28 23.75 18.25
CA THR A 147 -40.63 23.77 18.81
C THR A 147 -41.50 22.79 18.03
N ILE A 148 -41.75 21.62 18.63
CA ILE A 148 -42.64 20.61 18.08
C ILE A 148 -43.94 20.59 18.88
N LYS A 149 -45.06 20.72 18.19
CA LYS A 149 -46.40 20.57 18.78
C LYS A 149 -46.92 19.17 18.45
N PRO A 150 -46.77 18.18 19.36
CA PRO A 150 -47.04 16.78 19.02
C PRO A 150 -48.51 16.47 18.71
N PHE A 151 -49.44 17.35 19.07
CA PHE A 151 -50.89 17.17 18.93
C PHE A 151 -51.54 18.09 17.90
N ASP A 152 -50.76 18.97 17.25
CA ASP A 152 -51.29 19.97 16.31
C ASP A 152 -51.10 19.47 14.87
N ASP A 153 -52.19 18.97 14.25
CA ASP A 153 -52.19 18.48 12.86
C ASP A 153 -51.87 19.58 11.84
N ASN A 154 -51.95 20.86 12.20
CA ASN A 154 -51.54 21.94 11.29
C ASN A 154 -50.03 22.22 11.36
N ALA A 155 -49.32 21.66 12.35
CA ALA A 155 -47.91 21.89 12.61
C ALA A 155 -47.00 20.80 11.98
N ILE A 156 -47.39 20.21 10.85
CA ILE A 156 -46.68 19.08 10.20
C ILE A 156 -45.28 19.46 9.70
N PHE A 157 -45.06 20.71 9.30
CA PHE A 157 -43.82 21.14 8.64
C PHE A 157 -42.58 20.96 9.53
N ASN A 158 -42.63 21.41 10.79
CA ASN A 158 -41.47 21.40 11.69
C ASN A 158 -40.94 19.97 11.93
N PRO A 159 -41.77 18.97 12.35
CA PRO A 159 -41.33 17.59 12.51
C PRO A 159 -40.70 17.02 11.24
N ILE A 160 -41.34 17.21 10.08
CA ILE A 160 -40.88 16.63 8.81
C ILE A 160 -39.55 17.25 8.38
N PHE A 161 -39.43 18.58 8.43
CA PHE A 161 -38.19 19.27 8.05
C PHE A 161 -37.00 18.78 8.89
N VAL A 162 -37.17 18.72 10.20
CA VAL A 162 -36.07 18.32 11.11
C VAL A 162 -35.73 16.84 10.92
N SER A 163 -36.73 15.98 10.69
CA SER A 163 -36.49 14.58 10.29
C SER A 163 -35.60 14.47 9.06
N PHE A 164 -35.88 15.23 8.00
CA PHE A 164 -35.07 15.20 6.78
C PHE A 164 -33.66 15.75 7.01
N LEU A 165 -33.55 16.86 7.76
CA LEU A 165 -32.29 17.46 8.13
C LEU A 165 -31.37 16.46 8.84
N VAL A 166 -31.90 15.72 9.83
CA VAL A 166 -31.16 14.68 10.57
C VAL A 166 -30.84 13.48 9.69
N THR A 167 -31.81 12.99 8.92
CA THR A 167 -31.65 11.82 8.04
C THR A 167 -30.50 11.99 7.06
N ILE A 168 -30.33 13.19 6.51
CA ILE A 168 -29.24 13.52 5.57
C ILE A 168 -27.99 13.94 6.34
N GLY A 169 -28.15 14.78 7.38
CA GLY A 169 -27.05 15.39 8.10
C GLY A 169 -26.18 14.40 8.84
N VAL A 170 -26.76 13.43 9.57
CA VAL A 170 -26.00 12.49 10.40
C VAL A 170 -25.05 11.62 9.57
N PRO A 171 -25.50 10.93 8.49
CA PRO A 171 -24.58 10.13 7.67
C PRO A 171 -23.48 10.96 7.00
N VAL A 172 -23.82 12.16 6.51
CA VAL A 172 -22.86 13.05 5.86
C VAL A 172 -21.81 13.52 6.86
N HIS A 173 -22.23 13.91 8.07
CA HIS A 173 -21.34 14.30 9.15
C HIS A 173 -20.39 13.15 9.54
N ALA A 174 -20.94 11.95 9.76
CA ALA A 174 -20.17 10.76 10.10
C ALA A 174 -19.12 10.42 9.01
N PHE A 175 -19.49 10.55 7.73
CA PHE A 175 -18.56 10.34 6.62
C PHE A 175 -17.41 11.37 6.61
N VAL A 176 -17.72 12.66 6.79
CA VAL A 176 -16.71 13.74 6.81
C VAL A 176 -15.73 13.54 7.97
N ILE A 177 -16.22 13.28 9.18
CA ILE A 177 -15.37 13.01 10.35
C ILE A 177 -14.56 11.73 10.16
N GLY A 178 -15.17 10.66 9.65
CA GLY A 178 -14.46 9.40 9.36
C GLY A 178 -13.29 9.60 8.38
N LYS A 179 -13.49 10.39 7.31
CA LYS A 179 -12.42 10.73 6.37
C LYS A 179 -11.34 11.61 7.00
N LEU A 180 -11.73 12.59 7.81
CA LEU A 180 -10.76 13.44 8.50
C LEU A 180 -9.87 12.64 9.45
N THR A 181 -10.46 11.72 10.23
CA THR A 181 -9.73 10.81 11.12
C THR A 181 -8.76 9.92 10.34
N MET A 182 -9.16 9.38 9.20
CA MET A 182 -8.26 8.58 8.35
C MET A 182 -7.07 9.40 7.84
N ILE A 183 -7.30 10.64 7.39
CA ILE A 183 -6.21 11.54 6.95
C ILE A 183 -5.22 11.81 8.10
N LEU A 184 -5.74 12.03 9.32
CA LEU A 184 -4.91 12.25 10.50
C LEU A 184 -4.08 11.00 10.86
N LEU A 185 -4.70 9.81 10.82
CA LEU A 185 -4.03 8.54 11.12
C LEU A 185 -3.00 8.15 10.05
N ASP A 186 -3.29 8.41 8.77
CA ASP A 186 -2.38 8.12 7.66
C ASP A 186 -1.12 8.99 7.73
N ASN A 187 -1.24 10.23 8.19
CA ASN A 187 -0.07 11.09 8.38
C ASN A 187 0.89 10.52 9.42
N ASP A 188 0.37 9.91 10.48
CA ASP A 188 1.19 9.31 11.55
C ASP A 188 1.79 7.98 11.13
N SER A 189 1.02 7.12 10.44
CA SER A 189 1.53 5.84 9.92
C SER A 189 2.60 6.07 8.86
N ASN A 190 2.41 7.05 7.96
CA ASN A 190 3.38 7.40 6.93
C ASN A 190 4.65 8.00 7.52
N LYS A 191 4.58 8.83 8.57
CA LYS A 191 5.77 9.33 9.28
C LYS A 191 6.58 8.20 9.89
N LYS A 192 5.93 7.19 10.51
CA LYS A 192 6.59 6.01 11.08
C LYS A 192 7.21 5.12 9.99
N ASN A 193 6.50 4.91 8.89
CA ASN A 193 7.01 4.14 7.77
C ASN A 193 8.21 4.83 7.11
N LEU A 194 8.14 6.15 6.93
CA LEU A 194 9.23 6.95 6.39
C LEU A 194 10.46 6.96 7.31
N SER A 195 10.27 7.14 8.63
CA SER A 195 11.38 7.13 9.58
C SER A 195 12.05 5.76 9.66
N SER A 196 11.28 4.67 9.61
CA SER A 196 11.83 3.30 9.55
C SER A 196 12.56 3.02 8.22
N ALA A 197 12.06 3.53 7.10
CA ALA A 197 12.72 3.40 5.80
C ALA A 197 14.04 4.19 5.75
N ILE A 198 14.07 5.42 6.29
CA ILE A 198 15.28 6.23 6.41
C ILE A 198 16.30 5.54 7.32
N SER A 199 15.87 4.98 8.45
CA SER A 199 16.75 4.24 9.36
C SER A 199 17.37 3.01 8.68
N ARG A 200 16.58 2.22 7.94
CA ARG A 200 17.07 1.09 7.14
C ARG A 200 18.07 1.51 6.07
N ARG A 201 17.79 2.59 5.32
CA ARG A 201 18.74 3.13 4.32
C ARG A 201 20.05 3.62 4.96
N ARG A 202 19.99 4.25 6.14
CA ARG A 202 21.21 4.66 6.86
C ARG A 202 22.04 3.47 7.31
N LYS A 203 21.40 2.42 7.84
CA LYS A 203 22.09 1.17 8.24
C LYS A 203 22.72 0.46 7.04
N ALA A 204 21.98 0.33 5.93
CA ALA A 204 22.49 -0.26 4.70
C ALA A 204 23.69 0.53 4.13
N ARG A 205 23.61 1.87 4.11
CA ARG A 205 24.71 2.73 3.66
C ARG A 205 25.93 2.62 4.58
N ALA A 206 25.73 2.54 5.89
CA ALA A 206 26.84 2.34 6.84
C ALA A 206 27.50 0.97 6.68
N ALA A 207 26.74 -0.09 6.37
CA ALA A 207 27.27 -1.41 6.08
C ALA A 207 28.09 -1.43 4.78
N LEU A 208 27.61 -0.74 3.72
CA LEU A 208 28.36 -0.59 2.47
C LEU A 208 29.68 0.14 2.66
N LEU A 209 29.69 1.25 3.40
CA LEU A 209 30.92 2.01 3.69
C LEU A 209 31.95 1.17 4.46
N ARG A 210 31.50 0.32 5.41
CA ARG A 210 32.40 -0.61 6.13
C ARG A 210 32.99 -1.68 5.21
N LEU A 211 32.21 -2.18 4.24
CA LEU A 211 32.73 -3.12 3.25
C LEU A 211 33.78 -2.45 2.36
N GLU A 212 33.52 -1.22 1.93
CA GLU A 212 34.46 -0.42 1.13
C GLU A 212 35.78 -0.14 1.90
N GLU A 213 35.69 0.20 3.19
CA GLU A 213 36.85 0.40 4.06
C GLU A 213 37.65 -0.89 4.26
N ASN A 214 36.98 -2.05 4.42
CA ASN A 214 37.66 -3.34 4.54
C ASN A 214 38.38 -3.75 3.25
N ILE A 215 37.77 -3.53 2.09
CA ILE A 215 38.38 -3.83 0.77
C ILE A 215 39.58 -2.93 0.52
N THR A 216 39.46 -1.62 0.76
CA THR A 216 40.55 -0.66 0.56
C THR A 216 41.67 -0.81 1.59
N GLY A 217 41.34 -1.17 2.84
CA GLY A 217 42.31 -1.43 3.91
C GLY A 217 43.17 -2.68 3.66
N GLN A 218 42.59 -3.76 3.11
CA GLN A 218 43.36 -4.95 2.74
C GLN A 218 44.34 -4.69 1.58
N GLY A 219 44.02 -3.76 0.67
CA GLY A 219 44.94 -3.33 -0.39
C GLY A 219 46.23 -2.67 0.14
N LYS A 220 46.18 -1.99 1.29
CA LYS A 220 47.37 -1.37 1.90
C LYS A 220 48.28 -2.35 2.65
N ILE A 221 47.76 -3.49 3.09
CA ILE A 221 48.57 -4.49 3.83
C ILE A 221 49.41 -5.34 2.86
N LYS A 222 48.97 -5.55 1.61
CA LYS A 222 49.78 -6.26 0.59
C LYS A 222 50.86 -5.40 -0.07
N ALA A 223 50.72 -4.07 -0.08
CA ALA A 223 51.73 -3.19 -0.66
C ALA A 223 52.96 -2.98 0.24
N LYS A 224 52.99 -3.57 1.45
CA LYS A 224 54.10 -3.41 2.41
C LYS A 224 54.88 -4.70 2.69
N PHE A 225 54.69 -5.73 1.86
CA PHE A 225 55.28 -7.07 2.06
C PHE A 225 56.19 -7.53 0.91
N ASN A 226 56.61 -6.62 0.02
CA ASN A 226 57.47 -6.94 -1.14
C ASN A 226 58.77 -6.11 -1.23
N ASP A 227 59.13 -5.31 -0.22
CA ASP A 227 60.32 -4.46 -0.26
C ASP A 227 61.53 -4.98 0.53
N ASP A 228 61.47 -6.21 1.09
CA ASP A 228 62.58 -6.81 1.84
C ASP A 228 62.94 -8.20 1.27
N ASP A 229 63.61 -8.25 0.12
CA ASP A 229 64.43 -9.41 -0.27
C ASP A 229 65.62 -8.96 -1.14
N ASP A 230 66.54 -8.22 -0.53
CA ASP A 230 67.87 -7.92 -1.09
C ASP A 230 68.75 -9.18 -1.00
N GLY A 231 68.58 -10.05 -2.01
CA GLY A 231 69.49 -11.14 -2.31
C GLY A 231 70.77 -10.61 -2.96
N VAL A 232 71.84 -10.55 -2.17
CA VAL A 232 73.23 -10.44 -2.62
C VAL A 232 73.58 -11.57 -3.58
N HIS A 233 73.97 -11.26 -4.83
CA HIS A 233 74.98 -12.04 -5.54
C HIS A 233 75.69 -11.22 -6.63
N ASP A 234 77.01 -11.38 -6.60
CA ASP A 234 78.07 -10.77 -7.39
C ASP A 234 78.14 -11.23 -8.87
N GLU A 235 78.80 -10.35 -9.63
CA GLU A 235 79.75 -10.59 -10.73
C GLU A 235 79.31 -10.99 -12.16
N ASN A 236 79.75 -10.10 -13.08
CA ASN A 236 80.37 -10.36 -14.39
C ASN A 236 79.66 -11.26 -15.41
N SER A 237 79.18 -10.64 -16.51
CA SER A 237 79.69 -10.95 -17.86
C SER A 237 79.06 -10.05 -18.95
N GLN A 238 79.94 -9.49 -19.79
CA GLN A 238 79.65 -9.03 -21.14
C GLN A 238 79.17 -10.22 -22.01
N ASP A 239 78.15 -10.06 -22.85
CA ASP A 239 78.29 -9.86 -24.30
C ASP A 239 76.92 -9.96 -25.03
N LYS A 240 76.80 -9.16 -26.10
CA LYS A 240 75.94 -9.25 -27.30
C LYS A 240 74.83 -10.32 -27.39
N MET A 241 73.61 -9.90 -27.75
CA MET A 241 73.13 -9.87 -29.15
C MET A 241 71.65 -9.47 -29.27
N GLU A 242 71.35 -8.95 -30.44
CA GLU A 242 70.08 -8.48 -30.98
C GLU A 242 68.92 -9.47 -30.93
N GLY A 243 67.71 -8.90 -30.88
CA GLY A 243 66.58 -9.38 -31.67
C GLY A 243 65.47 -10.10 -30.88
N GLN A 244 64.39 -9.39 -30.59
CA GLN A 244 63.05 -9.69 -31.14
C GLN A 244 61.99 -8.81 -30.47
N THR A 245 61.48 -7.88 -31.26
CA THR A 245 60.12 -7.36 -31.15
C THR A 245 59.13 -8.52 -31.26
N LYS A 246 58.36 -8.82 -30.19
CA LYS A 246 57.00 -9.33 -30.30
C LYS A 246 56.28 -9.39 -28.93
N SER A 247 55.05 -8.89 -28.98
CA SER A 247 53.94 -9.20 -28.07
C SER A 247 53.90 -8.49 -26.71
N GLU A 248 53.55 -7.20 -26.76
CA GLU A 248 52.79 -6.51 -25.71
C GLU A 248 51.27 -6.73 -25.89
N LYS A 249 50.88 -7.84 -26.56
CA LYS A 249 49.50 -8.17 -26.91
C LYS A 249 48.96 -9.41 -26.17
N ASP A 250 49.82 -10.22 -25.54
CA ASP A 250 49.39 -11.46 -24.88
C ASP A 250 49.26 -11.37 -23.35
N ILE A 251 49.49 -10.19 -22.73
CA ILE A 251 49.31 -10.00 -21.27
C ILE A 251 47.90 -9.50 -20.91
N LYS A 252 47.07 -9.10 -21.89
CA LYS A 252 45.68 -8.68 -21.63
C LYS A 252 44.63 -9.80 -21.68
N ASP A 253 45.00 -11.02 -22.07
CA ASP A 253 44.04 -12.11 -22.28
C ASP A 253 44.02 -13.16 -21.14
N ASN A 254 44.73 -12.92 -20.03
CA ASN A 254 44.85 -13.91 -18.94
C ASN A 254 44.40 -13.44 -17.54
N ILE A 255 43.69 -12.31 -17.44
CA ILE A 255 42.90 -12.01 -16.23
C ILE A 255 41.55 -12.71 -16.42
N GLY A 256 41.49 -13.96 -15.95
CA GLY A 256 40.30 -14.81 -16.06
C GLY A 256 39.07 -14.20 -15.37
N ASP A 257 37.92 -14.44 -15.98
CA ASP A 257 36.54 -14.08 -15.60
C ASP A 257 36.07 -14.53 -14.17
N GLU A 258 36.98 -15.00 -13.31
CA GLU A 258 36.66 -15.63 -12.02
C GLU A 258 36.14 -14.64 -10.95
N ASP A 259 36.44 -13.35 -11.05
CA ASP A 259 35.93 -12.33 -10.10
C ASP A 259 34.51 -11.81 -10.44
N SER A 260 33.99 -12.08 -11.64
CA SER A 260 32.67 -11.58 -12.05
C SER A 260 31.49 -12.23 -11.33
N GLY A 261 31.70 -13.40 -10.69
CA GLY A 261 30.66 -14.14 -9.96
C GLY A 261 30.36 -13.57 -8.57
N ILE A 262 31.38 -13.02 -7.90
CA ILE A 262 31.27 -12.49 -6.52
C ILE A 262 30.47 -11.19 -6.52
N ASP A 263 30.75 -10.29 -7.46
CA ASP A 263 30.01 -9.04 -7.63
C ASP A 263 28.54 -9.29 -8.00
N ARG A 264 28.26 -10.33 -8.77
CA ARG A 264 26.89 -10.71 -9.17
C ARG A 264 26.06 -11.23 -8.00
N PHE A 265 26.65 -12.04 -7.10
CA PHE A 265 25.94 -12.55 -5.94
C PHE A 265 25.68 -11.46 -4.89
N ALA A 266 26.66 -10.59 -4.64
CA ALA A 266 26.50 -9.44 -3.75
C ALA A 266 25.43 -8.47 -4.27
N PHE A 267 25.44 -8.16 -5.57
CA PHE A 267 24.46 -7.28 -6.19
C PHE A 267 23.03 -7.88 -6.17
N LEU A 268 22.89 -9.18 -6.47
CA LEU A 268 21.59 -9.86 -6.42
C LEU A 268 21.03 -9.93 -4.99
N SER A 269 21.89 -10.19 -4.01
CA SER A 269 21.53 -10.22 -2.59
C SER A 269 21.04 -8.85 -2.10
N LEU A 270 21.76 -7.78 -2.45
CA LEU A 270 21.38 -6.40 -2.15
C LEU A 270 20.07 -6.00 -2.84
N TYR A 271 19.90 -6.38 -4.11
CA TYR A 271 18.68 -6.10 -4.87
C TYR A 271 17.45 -6.81 -4.28
N LEU A 272 17.58 -8.09 -3.89
CA LEU A 272 16.48 -8.84 -3.27
C LEU A 272 16.13 -8.31 -1.88
N LEU A 273 17.12 -7.81 -1.13
CA LEU A 273 16.90 -7.15 0.16
C LEU A 273 16.20 -5.81 0.00
N GLU A 274 16.59 -4.99 -0.99
CA GLU A 274 15.98 -3.69 -1.27
C GLU A 274 14.51 -3.81 -1.69
N GLN A 275 14.16 -4.89 -2.40
CA GLN A 275 12.80 -5.21 -2.82
C GLN A 275 11.93 -5.84 -1.69
N ASN A 276 12.43 -5.97 -0.46
CA ASN A 276 11.79 -6.68 0.67
C ASN A 276 11.38 -8.13 0.31
N LYS A 277 12.06 -8.79 -0.64
CA LYS A 277 11.71 -10.16 -1.05
C LYS A 277 12.38 -11.24 -0.21
N ILE A 278 13.38 -10.87 0.59
CA ILE A 278 14.13 -11.76 1.46
C ILE A 278 14.30 -11.09 2.83
N ARG A 279 14.16 -11.85 3.93
CA ARG A 279 14.42 -11.36 5.29
C ARG A 279 15.93 -11.34 5.54
N GLU A 280 16.39 -10.40 6.37
CA GLU A 280 17.82 -10.20 6.67
C GLU A 280 18.51 -11.47 7.20
N HIS A 281 17.81 -12.28 8.00
CA HIS A 281 18.30 -13.57 8.47
C HIS A 281 18.55 -14.58 7.33
N ASP A 282 17.62 -14.65 6.37
CA ASP A 282 17.71 -15.58 5.24
C ASP A 282 18.82 -15.15 4.26
N LEU A 283 19.08 -13.84 4.15
CA LEU A 283 20.24 -13.31 3.41
C LEU A 283 21.57 -13.70 4.07
N LEU A 284 21.68 -13.55 5.39
CA LEU A 284 22.87 -13.93 6.15
C LEU A 284 23.18 -15.42 6.04
N GLN A 285 22.14 -16.27 6.01
CA GLN A 285 22.30 -17.71 5.82
C GLN A 285 22.78 -18.04 4.40
N LEU A 286 22.22 -17.39 3.37
CA LEU A 286 22.68 -17.50 1.98
C LEU A 286 24.13 -17.04 1.81
N MET A 287 24.54 -15.96 2.48
CA MET A 287 25.93 -15.49 2.46
C MET A 287 26.88 -16.48 3.14
N LYS A 288 26.49 -17.10 4.26
CA LYS A 288 27.29 -18.14 4.94
C LYS A 288 27.45 -19.39 4.10
N GLU A 289 26.38 -19.86 3.45
CA GLU A 289 26.45 -20.99 2.52
C GLU A 289 27.35 -20.68 1.32
N TYR A 290 27.25 -19.46 0.78
CA TYR A 290 28.12 -19.01 -0.30
C TYR A 290 29.60 -18.97 0.11
N GLU A 291 29.94 -18.41 1.27
CA GLU A 291 31.33 -18.40 1.76
C GLU A 291 31.86 -19.82 2.03
N PHE A 292 31.02 -20.71 2.58
CA PHE A 292 31.37 -22.12 2.79
C PHE A 292 31.65 -22.85 1.47
N LEU A 293 30.85 -22.59 0.43
CA LEU A 293 31.06 -23.17 -0.91
C LEU A 293 32.32 -22.59 -1.57
N LYS A 294 32.62 -21.31 -1.35
CA LYS A 294 33.83 -20.65 -1.82
C LYS A 294 35.10 -21.23 -1.16
N SER A 295 35.07 -21.47 0.15
CA SER A 295 36.24 -22.01 0.88
C SER A 295 36.60 -23.45 0.48
N ASN A 296 35.65 -24.20 -0.07
CA ASN A 296 35.86 -25.60 -0.46
C ASN A 296 36.33 -25.76 -1.92
N GLY A 297 36.67 -24.68 -2.63
CA GLY A 297 37.23 -24.75 -3.99
C GLY A 297 36.24 -25.19 -5.08
N ASN A 298 34.96 -25.37 -4.73
CA ASN A 298 33.90 -25.84 -5.63
C ASN A 298 33.12 -24.68 -6.29
N SER A 299 33.81 -23.63 -6.75
CA SER A 299 33.14 -22.49 -7.40
C SER A 299 32.46 -22.87 -8.73
N ARG A 300 32.93 -23.94 -9.39
CA ARG A 300 32.40 -24.42 -10.68
C ARG A 300 31.21 -25.38 -10.54
N ASP A 301 31.04 -26.01 -9.38
CA ASP A 301 30.00 -27.00 -9.10
C ASP A 301 29.09 -26.56 -7.95
N VAL A 302 28.64 -25.30 -7.95
CA VAL A 302 27.56 -24.91 -7.05
C VAL A 302 26.24 -25.45 -7.63
N PRO A 303 25.56 -26.43 -7.00
CA PRO A 303 24.33 -27.00 -7.53
C PRO A 303 23.16 -26.05 -7.23
N PHE A 304 23.15 -24.87 -7.84
CA PHE A 304 22.04 -23.90 -7.74
C PHE A 304 20.73 -24.39 -8.37
N LEU A 305 20.72 -25.60 -8.95
CA LEU A 305 19.61 -26.14 -9.74
C LEU A 305 18.71 -27.14 -8.99
N GLN A 306 19.04 -27.55 -7.76
CA GLN A 306 18.28 -28.62 -7.07
C GLN A 306 17.73 -28.28 -5.69
N HIS A 307 17.97 -27.08 -5.15
CA HIS A 307 17.39 -26.70 -3.86
C HIS A 307 16.18 -25.77 -4.02
N GLU A 308 15.04 -26.22 -3.46
CA GLU A 308 13.90 -25.35 -3.17
C GLU A 308 14.23 -24.55 -1.91
N VAL A 309 14.56 -23.27 -2.06
CA VAL A 309 14.65 -22.37 -0.91
C VAL A 309 13.21 -21.95 -0.54
N LYS A 310 12.75 -22.40 0.63
CA LYS A 310 11.48 -21.94 1.20
C LYS A 310 11.67 -20.50 1.69
N ILE A 311 11.29 -19.54 0.85
CA ILE A 311 11.32 -18.12 1.20
C ILE A 311 9.99 -17.82 1.92
N SER A 312 10.07 -17.49 3.21
CA SER A 312 8.92 -16.99 3.95
C SER A 312 8.70 -15.53 3.55
N THR A 313 7.64 -15.27 2.79
CA THR A 313 7.14 -13.91 2.58
C THR A 313 6.15 -13.56 3.68
N ARG A 314 5.96 -12.26 3.92
CA ARG A 314 5.23 -11.73 5.09
C ARG A 314 3.79 -12.27 5.22
N ASP A 315 3.19 -12.73 4.12
CA ASP A 315 1.78 -13.11 4.06
C ASP A 315 1.53 -14.54 3.51
N ASN A 316 2.55 -15.31 3.09
CA ASN A 316 2.43 -16.74 2.74
C ASN A 316 3.79 -17.46 2.56
N PHE A 317 3.79 -18.78 2.73
CA PHE A 317 4.88 -19.67 2.35
C PHE A 317 4.69 -20.15 0.91
N ASP A 318 5.23 -19.42 -0.06
CA ASP A 318 5.35 -19.91 -1.43
C ASP A 318 6.76 -20.46 -1.67
N SER A 319 6.88 -21.74 -2.00
CA SER A 319 8.11 -22.30 -2.54
C SER A 319 8.31 -21.79 -3.96
N VAL A 320 9.16 -20.78 -4.13
CA VAL A 320 9.59 -20.34 -5.46
C VAL A 320 10.85 -21.10 -5.81
N PRO A 321 10.81 -22.06 -6.76
CA PRO A 321 12.00 -22.82 -7.07
C PRO A 321 13.02 -21.92 -7.78
N LEU A 322 14.26 -21.94 -7.29
CA LEU A 322 15.37 -21.07 -7.72
C LEU A 322 15.62 -21.09 -9.24
N TRP A 323 15.29 -22.18 -9.93
CA TRP A 323 15.39 -22.27 -11.38
C TRP A 323 14.45 -21.31 -12.13
N LYS A 324 13.30 -20.91 -11.56
CA LYS A 324 12.44 -19.88 -12.17
C LYS A 324 13.09 -18.50 -12.14
N ILE A 325 13.86 -18.21 -11.10
CA ILE A 325 14.60 -16.96 -10.94
C ILE A 325 15.83 -16.96 -11.86
N ASN A 326 16.55 -18.08 -11.92
CA ASN A 326 17.71 -18.26 -12.80
C ASN A 326 17.31 -18.25 -14.29
N ALA A 327 16.19 -18.88 -14.66
CA ALA A 327 15.67 -18.82 -16.03
C ALA A 327 15.30 -17.40 -16.45
N ARG A 328 14.74 -16.58 -15.54
CA ARG A 328 14.40 -15.18 -15.82
C ARG A 328 15.66 -14.32 -16.01
N LEU A 329 16.74 -14.61 -15.27
CA LEU A 329 18.03 -13.93 -15.37
C LEU A 329 18.81 -14.33 -16.63
N GLN A 330 18.94 -15.63 -16.93
CA GLN A 330 19.56 -16.11 -18.17
C GLN A 330 18.80 -15.59 -19.41
N PHE A 331 17.48 -15.47 -19.31
CA PHE A 331 16.63 -14.91 -20.35
C PHE A 331 16.80 -13.40 -20.53
N MET A 332 16.94 -12.62 -19.44
CA MET A 332 17.25 -11.18 -19.50
C MET A 332 18.64 -10.93 -20.09
N GLN A 333 19.62 -11.80 -19.81
CA GLN A 333 20.95 -11.75 -20.43
C GLN A 333 20.89 -12.10 -21.92
N LEU A 334 20.13 -13.11 -22.33
CA LEU A 334 19.95 -13.48 -23.75
C LEU A 334 19.28 -12.36 -24.58
N VAL A 335 18.33 -11.63 -23.99
CA VAL A 335 17.70 -10.46 -24.61
C VAL A 335 18.70 -9.31 -24.78
N HIS A 336 19.56 -9.09 -23.78
CA HIS A 336 20.57 -8.03 -23.84
C HIS A 336 21.73 -8.35 -24.79
N TYR A 337 22.11 -9.64 -24.90
CA TYR A 337 23.26 -10.08 -25.70
C TYR A 337 22.94 -10.38 -27.17
N LYS A 338 21.69 -10.74 -27.51
CA LYS A 338 21.30 -11.13 -28.89
C LYS A 338 20.42 -10.12 -29.65
N GLY A 339 20.09 -8.97 -29.06
CA GLY A 339 19.34 -7.92 -29.78
C GLY A 339 17.98 -8.37 -30.34
N ILE A 340 17.29 -9.27 -29.63
CA ILE A 340 16.01 -9.83 -30.11
C ILE A 340 14.91 -8.77 -29.97
N LYS A 341 14.35 -8.32 -31.11
CA LYS A 341 13.28 -7.31 -31.17
C LYS A 341 11.99 -7.78 -30.46
N LYS A 342 11.37 -6.87 -29.70
CA LYS A 342 10.24 -7.08 -28.77
C LYS A 342 9.00 -7.74 -29.40
N ASN A 343 8.80 -7.53 -30.70
CA ASN A 343 7.65 -8.02 -31.46
C ASN A 343 7.71 -9.51 -31.84
N LYS A 344 8.83 -10.23 -31.60
CA LYS A 344 8.91 -11.68 -31.83
C LYS A 344 8.68 -12.52 -30.56
N TRP A 345 8.35 -11.88 -29.44
CA TRP A 345 8.23 -12.50 -28.12
C TRP A 345 7.17 -13.61 -28.01
N PRO A 346 5.95 -13.46 -28.57
CA PRO A 346 4.91 -14.49 -28.46
C PRO A 346 5.30 -15.79 -29.15
N TYR A 347 6.07 -15.70 -30.25
CA TYR A 347 6.53 -16.87 -31.00
C TYR A 347 7.61 -17.66 -30.27
N TYR A 348 8.50 -16.97 -29.53
CA TYR A 348 9.60 -17.64 -28.82
C TYR A 348 9.13 -18.35 -27.55
N ILE A 349 8.20 -17.75 -26.79
CA ILE A 349 7.56 -18.38 -25.63
C ILE A 349 6.80 -19.63 -26.08
N ARG A 350 6.03 -19.50 -27.17
CA ARG A 350 5.30 -20.62 -27.78
C ARG A 350 6.22 -21.75 -28.24
N ASP A 351 7.35 -21.45 -28.92
CA ASP A 351 8.31 -22.47 -29.37
C ASP A 351 8.99 -23.19 -28.20
N VAL A 352 9.33 -22.47 -27.12
CA VAL A 352 9.91 -23.08 -25.91
C VAL A 352 8.91 -23.98 -25.18
N GLU A 353 7.65 -23.55 -25.06
CA GLU A 353 6.58 -24.38 -24.48
C GLU A 353 6.30 -25.61 -25.36
N GLU A 354 6.28 -25.45 -26.69
CA GLU A 354 6.01 -26.54 -27.62
C GLU A 354 7.13 -27.59 -27.62
N ARG A 355 8.40 -27.17 -27.57
CA ARG A 355 9.55 -28.08 -27.39
C ARG A 355 9.50 -28.81 -26.05
N ARG A 356 9.00 -28.16 -25.00
CA ARG A 356 8.86 -28.78 -23.67
C ARG A 356 7.70 -29.78 -23.63
N SER A 357 6.57 -29.46 -24.24
CA SER A 357 5.44 -30.40 -24.40
C SER A 357 5.83 -31.60 -25.26
N ARG A 358 6.67 -31.43 -26.29
CA ARG A 358 7.21 -32.55 -27.08
C ARG A 358 8.13 -33.44 -26.23
N LYS A 359 9.02 -32.87 -25.42
CA LYS A 359 9.85 -33.65 -24.48
C LYS A 359 9.01 -34.37 -23.43
N GLN A 360 7.99 -33.73 -22.86
CA GLN A 360 7.10 -34.38 -21.87
C GLN A 360 6.27 -35.52 -22.47
N ARG A 361 5.87 -35.44 -23.75
CA ARG A 361 5.20 -36.55 -24.45
C ARG A 361 6.14 -37.72 -24.74
N GLN A 362 7.44 -37.46 -24.88
CA GLN A 362 8.45 -38.49 -25.15
C GLN A 362 8.81 -39.34 -23.92
N TYR A 363 8.46 -38.89 -22.70
CA TYR A 363 8.78 -39.54 -21.43
C TYR A 363 7.57 -40.18 -20.71
N ARG A 364 6.45 -40.44 -21.39
CA ARG A 364 5.40 -41.33 -20.85
C ARG A 364 5.52 -42.72 -21.48
N PRO A 365 6.07 -43.73 -20.78
CA PRO A 365 5.76 -45.12 -21.09
C PRO A 365 4.33 -45.43 -20.63
N TRP A 366 3.68 -46.29 -21.41
CA TRP A 366 2.34 -46.85 -21.25
C TRP A 366 1.86 -47.02 -19.80
N LEU A 367 0.77 -46.32 -19.48
CA LEU A 367 -0.26 -46.68 -18.52
C LEU A 367 -1.61 -46.36 -19.15
#